data_AF-B5W0V1-F1
#
_entry.id   AF-B5W0V1-F1
#
_cell.length_a   1.000
_cell.length_b   1.000
_cell.length_c   1.000
_cell.angle_alpha   90.00
_cell.angle_beta   90.00
_cell.angle_gamma   90.00
#
_symmetry.space_group_name_H-M   'P 1'
#
loop_
_entity.id
_entity.type
_entity.pdbx_description
1 polymer ?
#
loop_
_entity_poly.entity_id
_entity_poly.type
_entity_poly.pdbx_seq_one_letter_code
_entity_poly.pdbx_strand_id
1 'polypeptide(L)'
;MNVPEALKLIEEKFLRRSLSPIERLILSESWMGKTYSEISQKSAYANDYVKEVGGRLWQELSEALGTKVSKKNIKLVLKSRHQIPLTSPPVQKSGTLAGNSLNPNDGNNIEIPGSPISINSPFYIERPPIEEMGYNELQQPGCVVRIKAPRKMGKSSLLNRMLTQAVSWGYGTVYLNFLEVDAETFNSLEQLVRWFCANATKQLKLPAKLDEYWDIDLGTKVSCRLYFEEYLFITKDTPIVIAMNEVNRLFEYPVIASDFLPMLRSWHELSKHNKLWENLRLIVVHSTEVYVPLQLHQSPFNVGLVLKIPQFTPEQVQDLALRYELSWAAGESGLKRLEGLISMVGGHPYLVQLAFYTISKSGISLENLIKNARKPDGIYSAYLRDLLVTIQQDSDLHIALNKVLKSDNGVPLEAITAYKLESLGLVNFEDNLAQIGCDLYRLYFLEQL
;
A
#
# COMPACT_ATOMS: atom_id res chain seq x y z
N MET A 1 6.54 37.17 -16.10
CA MET A 1 6.28 37.37 -17.53
C MET A 1 4.79 37.55 -17.77
N ASN A 2 4.41 38.76 -18.18
CA ASN A 2 3.04 39.13 -18.57
C ASN A 2 2.80 38.87 -20.09
N VAL A 3 1.57 39.04 -20.57
CA VAL A 3 1.20 38.76 -21.98
C VAL A 3 1.95 39.64 -22.99
N PRO A 4 2.10 40.96 -22.80
CA PRO A 4 2.89 41.79 -23.72
C PRO A 4 4.37 41.40 -23.81
N GLU A 5 4.99 41.03 -22.68
CA GLU A 5 6.37 40.53 -22.64
C GLU A 5 6.50 39.19 -23.40
N ALA A 6 5.54 38.29 -23.23
CA ALA A 6 5.53 36.99 -23.92
C ALA A 6 5.39 37.16 -25.44
N LEU A 7 4.49 38.04 -25.89
CA LEU A 7 4.31 38.32 -27.32
C LEU A 7 5.58 38.92 -27.94
N LYS A 8 6.19 39.91 -27.28
CA LYS A 8 7.44 40.52 -27.74
C LYS A 8 8.58 39.49 -27.84
N LEU A 9 8.71 38.64 -26.83
CA LEU A 9 9.72 37.58 -26.81
C LEU A 9 9.55 36.57 -27.95
N ILE A 10 8.30 36.20 -28.24
CA ILE A 10 7.96 35.27 -29.32
C ILE A 10 8.27 35.88 -30.69
N GLU A 11 7.86 37.12 -30.93
CA GLU A 11 8.06 37.80 -32.21
C GLU A 11 9.55 38.10 -32.47
N GLU A 12 10.28 38.59 -31.46
CA GLU A 12 11.67 39.06 -31.64
C GLU A 12 12.72 37.95 -31.50
N LYS A 13 12.53 36.99 -30.58
CA LYS A 13 13.55 35.97 -30.29
C LYS A 13 13.29 34.60 -30.90
N PHE A 14 12.04 34.14 -30.91
CA PHE A 14 11.72 32.76 -31.30
C PHE A 14 11.30 32.63 -32.76
N LEU A 15 10.27 33.35 -33.18
CA LEU A 15 9.75 33.25 -34.55
C LEU A 15 10.40 34.24 -35.53
N ARG A 16 11.04 35.30 -35.02
CA ARG A 16 11.68 36.36 -35.83
C ARG A 16 10.76 36.94 -36.92
N ARG A 17 9.46 36.96 -36.66
CA ARG A 17 8.41 37.55 -37.50
C ARG A 17 7.31 38.16 -36.62
N SER A 18 6.58 39.11 -37.15
CA SER A 18 5.38 39.63 -36.49
C SER A 18 4.24 38.61 -36.57
N LEU A 19 3.52 38.44 -35.47
CA LEU A 19 2.29 37.65 -35.43
C LEU A 19 1.13 38.47 -35.99
N SER A 20 0.26 37.80 -36.75
CA SER A 20 -1.01 38.38 -37.20
C SER A 20 -1.94 38.71 -36.02
N PRO A 21 -2.94 39.59 -36.19
CA PRO A 21 -3.88 39.93 -35.13
C PRO A 21 -4.57 38.73 -34.48
N ILE A 22 -4.90 37.71 -35.29
CA ILE A 22 -5.54 36.48 -34.81
C ILE A 22 -4.55 35.56 -34.06
N GLU A 23 -3.29 35.47 -34.49
CA GLU A 23 -2.26 34.71 -33.76
C GLU A 23 -1.95 35.37 -32.40
N ARG A 24 -1.85 36.71 -32.34
CA ARG A 24 -1.67 37.45 -31.09
C ARG A 24 -2.84 37.20 -30.14
N LEU A 25 -4.08 37.23 -30.65
CA LEU A 25 -5.28 36.95 -29.86
C LEU A 25 -5.31 35.51 -29.34
N ILE A 26 -4.99 34.53 -30.19
CA ILE A 26 -4.91 33.12 -29.79
C ILE A 26 -3.88 32.96 -28.68
N LEU A 27 -2.71 33.58 -28.80
CA LEU A 27 -1.63 33.46 -27.83
C LEU A 27 -1.98 34.16 -26.50
N SER A 28 -2.55 35.36 -26.55
CA SER A 28 -2.97 36.10 -25.35
C SER A 28 -4.07 35.40 -24.57
N GLU A 29 -5.11 34.93 -25.26
CA GLU A 29 -6.23 34.25 -24.61
C GLU A 29 -5.84 32.84 -24.14
N SER A 30 -4.96 32.16 -24.88
CA SER A 30 -4.35 30.90 -24.43
C SER A 30 -3.49 31.08 -23.17
N TRP A 31 -2.78 32.20 -23.05
CA TRP A 31 -2.03 32.56 -21.84
C TRP A 31 -2.91 32.73 -20.59
N MET A 32 -4.17 33.10 -20.81
CA MET A 32 -5.21 33.25 -19.79
C MET A 32 -6.07 31.99 -19.60
N GLY A 33 -5.74 30.88 -20.28
CA GLY A 33 -6.42 29.59 -20.12
C GLY A 33 -7.75 29.45 -20.88
N LYS A 34 -8.08 30.38 -21.78
CA LYS A 34 -9.36 30.37 -22.51
C LYS A 34 -9.36 29.33 -23.62
N THR A 35 -10.46 28.61 -23.82
CA THR A 35 -10.66 27.58 -24.86
C THR A 35 -10.80 28.19 -26.27
N TYR A 36 -10.70 27.38 -27.34
CA TYR A 36 -10.91 27.90 -28.70
C TYR A 36 -12.37 28.32 -28.95
N SER A 37 -13.32 27.69 -28.23
CA SER A 37 -14.71 28.12 -28.22
C SER A 37 -14.87 29.53 -27.65
N GLU A 38 -14.26 29.78 -26.49
CA GLU A 38 -14.29 31.11 -25.87
C GLU A 38 -13.55 32.18 -26.70
N ILE A 39 -12.45 31.82 -27.38
CA ILE A 39 -11.72 32.74 -28.28
C ILE A 39 -12.56 33.07 -29.52
N SER A 40 -13.26 32.08 -30.07
CA SER A 40 -14.18 32.26 -31.20
C SER A 40 -15.39 33.11 -30.81
N GLN A 41 -15.93 32.97 -29.60
CA GLN A 41 -17.05 33.81 -29.13
C GLN A 41 -16.64 35.27 -28.90
N LYS A 42 -15.38 35.53 -28.57
CA LYS A 42 -14.81 36.87 -28.40
C LYS A 42 -14.29 37.50 -29.69
N SER A 43 -14.25 36.77 -30.78
CA SER A 43 -13.74 37.24 -32.06
C SER A 43 -14.78 37.03 -33.17
N ALA A 44 -14.68 37.76 -34.28
CA ALA A 44 -15.58 37.54 -35.42
C ALA A 44 -15.19 36.29 -36.24
N TYR A 45 -14.38 35.38 -35.70
CA TYR A 45 -13.83 34.22 -36.41
C TYR A 45 -14.53 32.92 -36.01
N ALA A 46 -14.81 32.08 -37.02
CA ALA A 46 -15.36 30.75 -36.82
C ALA A 46 -14.41 29.85 -36.01
N ASN A 47 -14.96 28.96 -35.18
CA ASN A 47 -14.21 28.09 -34.27
C ASN A 47 -13.15 27.24 -34.99
N ASP A 48 -13.51 26.69 -36.15
CA ASP A 48 -12.63 25.82 -36.93
C ASP A 48 -11.45 26.61 -37.52
N TYR A 49 -11.67 27.86 -37.93
CA TYR A 49 -10.59 28.74 -38.37
C TYR A 49 -9.62 29.09 -37.23
N VAL A 50 -10.13 29.36 -36.02
CA VAL A 50 -9.30 29.63 -34.83
C VAL A 50 -8.45 28.40 -34.46
N LYS A 51 -9.02 27.19 -34.55
CA LYS A 51 -8.28 25.92 -34.31
C LYS A 51 -7.18 25.70 -35.33
N GLU A 52 -7.46 25.94 -36.60
CA GLU A 52 -6.48 25.76 -37.69
C GLU A 52 -5.29 26.72 -37.55
N VAL A 53 -5.57 28.00 -37.31
CA VAL A 53 -4.52 29.02 -37.07
C VAL A 53 -3.75 28.71 -35.79
N GLY A 54 -4.43 28.30 -34.72
CA GLY A 54 -3.79 27.93 -33.46
C GLY A 54 -2.89 26.70 -33.60
N GLY A 55 -3.33 25.68 -34.35
CA GLY A 55 -2.53 24.48 -34.62
C GLY A 55 -1.23 24.80 -35.35
N ARG A 56 -1.30 25.62 -36.41
CA ARG A 56 -0.11 26.08 -37.14
C ARG A 56 0.84 26.88 -36.24
N LEU A 57 0.30 27.80 -35.44
CA LEU A 57 1.10 28.61 -34.51
C LEU A 57 1.85 27.75 -33.48
N TRP A 58 1.20 26.72 -32.91
CA TRP A 58 1.86 25.83 -31.95
C TRP A 58 2.92 24.94 -32.59
N GLN A 59 2.70 24.51 -33.82
CA GLN A 59 3.69 23.73 -34.57
C GLN A 59 4.93 24.59 -34.85
N GLU A 60 4.76 25.80 -35.39
CA GLU A 60 5.88 26.72 -35.64
C GLU A 60 6.66 27.05 -34.36
N LEU A 61 5.95 27.27 -33.24
CA LEU A 61 6.60 27.49 -31.95
C LEU A 61 7.33 26.24 -31.45
N SER A 62 6.79 25.04 -31.69
CA SER A 62 7.44 23.77 -31.34
C SER A 62 8.76 23.61 -32.07
N GLU A 63 8.76 23.90 -33.37
CA GLU A 63 9.93 23.84 -34.24
C GLU A 63 10.98 24.89 -33.84
N ALA A 64 10.56 26.14 -33.63
CA ALA A 64 11.46 27.23 -33.23
C ALA A 64 12.08 27.02 -31.84
N LEU A 65 11.37 26.37 -30.92
CA LEU A 65 11.83 26.14 -29.55
C LEU A 65 12.54 24.79 -29.37
N GLY A 66 12.43 23.86 -30.32
CA GLY A 66 12.98 22.51 -30.24
C GLY A 66 12.32 21.63 -29.17
N THR A 67 11.14 22.02 -28.68
CA THR A 67 10.35 21.32 -27.65
C THR A 67 8.88 21.48 -27.99
N LYS A 68 8.07 20.44 -27.83
CA LYS A 68 6.64 20.48 -28.18
C LYS A 68 5.92 21.61 -27.44
N VAL A 69 5.45 22.60 -28.19
CA VAL A 69 4.63 23.71 -27.74
C VAL A 69 3.17 23.43 -28.08
N SER A 70 2.29 23.79 -27.17
CA SER A 70 0.85 23.78 -27.33
C SER A 70 0.25 24.94 -26.54
N LYS A 71 -1.01 25.23 -26.82
CA LYS A 71 -1.86 26.13 -26.03
C LYS A 71 -1.72 25.93 -24.51
N LYS A 72 -1.63 24.67 -24.06
CA LYS A 72 -1.60 24.32 -22.63
C LYS A 72 -0.22 24.53 -21.98
N ASN A 73 0.87 24.58 -22.76
CA ASN A 73 2.23 24.60 -22.19
C ASN A 73 3.08 25.83 -22.57
N ILE A 74 2.62 26.71 -23.47
CA ILE A 74 3.38 27.89 -23.95
C ILE A 74 3.88 28.77 -22.80
N LYS A 75 3.07 28.95 -21.75
CA LYS A 75 3.43 29.73 -20.56
C LYS A 75 4.60 29.16 -19.78
N LEU A 76 4.71 27.83 -19.75
CA LEU A 76 5.78 27.11 -19.07
C LEU A 76 7.05 27.11 -19.92
N VAL A 77 6.92 26.80 -21.21
CA VAL A 77 8.06 26.75 -22.15
C VAL A 77 8.76 28.11 -22.23
N LEU A 78 8.02 29.22 -22.25
CA LEU A 78 8.64 30.54 -22.26
C LEU A 78 9.21 30.96 -20.91
N LYS A 79 8.62 30.54 -19.78
CA LYS A 79 9.15 30.86 -18.44
C LYS A 79 10.43 30.09 -18.11
N SER A 80 10.53 28.83 -18.52
CA SER A 80 11.72 28.00 -18.30
C SER A 80 12.93 28.49 -19.11
N ARG A 81 12.70 28.99 -20.32
CA ARG A 81 13.76 29.57 -21.18
C ARG A 81 14.18 30.99 -20.78
N HIS A 82 13.38 31.69 -19.96
CA HIS A 82 13.71 33.04 -19.48
C HIS A 82 14.62 33.07 -18.23
N GLN A 83 14.87 31.91 -17.61
CA GLN A 83 15.59 31.78 -16.34
C GLN A 83 16.94 31.06 -16.43
N ILE A 84 17.59 31.05 -17.60
CA ILE A 84 18.98 30.55 -17.71
C ILE A 84 19.94 31.73 -17.88
N PRO A 85 20.65 32.10 -16.82
CA PRO A 85 22.05 32.52 -16.91
C PRO A 85 22.96 31.31 -16.64
N LEU A 86 23.96 31.15 -17.51
CA LEU A 86 25.08 30.25 -17.33
C LEU A 86 25.84 30.60 -16.04
N THR A 87 26.11 29.59 -15.21
CA THR A 87 27.40 29.21 -14.59
C THR A 87 27.16 28.54 -13.24
N SER A 88 27.47 27.24 -13.18
CA SER A 88 27.51 26.44 -11.96
C SER A 88 28.73 26.80 -11.10
N PRO A 89 28.60 26.90 -9.77
CA PRO A 89 29.71 26.65 -8.85
C PRO A 89 29.64 25.21 -8.30
N PRO A 90 30.78 24.60 -7.94
CA PRO A 90 30.84 23.20 -7.53
C PRO A 90 30.25 23.00 -6.13
N VAL A 91 29.34 22.04 -5.99
CA VAL A 91 28.80 21.61 -4.69
C VAL A 91 29.88 20.84 -3.94
N GLN A 92 30.28 21.40 -2.80
CA GLN A 92 31.15 20.77 -1.82
C GLN A 92 30.46 19.54 -1.21
N LYS A 93 31.22 18.45 -1.09
CA LYS A 93 30.87 17.30 -0.24
C LYS A 93 30.85 17.75 1.21
N SER A 94 29.69 17.66 1.88
CA SER A 94 29.47 17.48 3.33
C SER A 94 27.94 17.56 3.55
N GLY A 95 27.26 16.72 4.30
CA GLY A 95 27.70 15.69 5.22
C GLY A 95 26.74 14.49 5.26
N THR A 96 27.38 13.36 5.50
CA THR A 96 26.86 12.17 6.18
C THR A 96 25.79 12.52 7.22
N LEU A 97 24.54 12.09 6.97
CA LEU A 97 23.67 11.67 8.08
C LEU A 97 24.25 10.34 8.57
N ALA A 98 25.15 10.48 9.54
CA ALA A 98 25.69 9.39 10.31
C ALA A 98 24.53 8.50 10.78
N GLY A 99 24.67 7.21 10.48
CA GLY A 99 23.83 6.21 11.08
C GLY A 99 23.87 6.37 12.60
N ASN A 100 22.69 6.41 13.20
CA ASN A 100 22.55 5.80 14.50
C ASN A 100 22.81 4.31 14.29
N SER A 101 24.09 3.95 14.39
CA SER A 101 24.50 2.60 14.75
C SER A 101 23.76 2.27 16.04
N LEU A 102 22.67 1.53 15.90
CA LEU A 102 22.16 0.75 17.01
C LEU A 102 23.23 -0.30 17.25
N ASN A 103 24.04 -0.07 18.29
CA ASN A 103 24.86 -1.10 18.87
C ASN A 103 23.98 -2.34 19.11
N PRO A 104 24.35 -3.53 18.61
CA PRO A 104 23.63 -4.77 18.93
C PRO A 104 23.71 -5.20 20.40
N ASN A 105 24.32 -4.37 21.26
CA ASN A 105 24.64 -4.65 22.67
C ASN A 105 24.04 -3.65 23.67
N ASP A 106 23.10 -2.79 23.28
CA ASP A 106 22.27 -2.10 24.27
C ASP A 106 21.19 -3.07 24.77
N GLY A 107 21.58 -3.87 25.77
CA GLY A 107 20.68 -4.75 26.49
C GLY A 107 19.47 -4.00 27.05
N ASN A 108 18.30 -4.65 26.97
CA ASN A 108 17.03 -4.39 27.66
C ASN A 108 15.90 -3.55 27.03
N ASN A 109 15.99 -3.05 25.80
CA ASN A 109 14.80 -2.52 25.12
C ASN A 109 14.02 -3.59 24.37
N ILE A 110 13.50 -4.58 25.12
CA ILE A 110 12.46 -5.49 24.63
C ILE A 110 11.22 -4.65 24.28
N GLU A 111 10.89 -4.58 22.99
CA GLU A 111 9.74 -3.84 22.48
C GLU A 111 8.42 -4.47 22.95
N ILE A 112 7.43 -3.62 23.27
CA ILE A 112 6.08 -4.06 23.61
C ILE A 112 5.42 -4.69 22.36
N PRO A 113 4.89 -5.92 22.45
CA PRO A 113 4.24 -6.58 21.32
C PRO A 113 2.98 -5.85 20.86
N GLY A 114 2.72 -5.89 19.56
CA GLY A 114 1.49 -5.36 18.96
C GLY A 114 1.69 -4.38 17.81
N SER A 115 2.89 -3.81 17.70
CA SER A 115 3.33 -3.01 16.56
C SER A 115 4.08 -3.88 15.53
N PRO A 116 4.20 -3.43 14.26
CA PRO A 116 5.06 -4.08 13.28
C PRO A 116 6.50 -4.18 13.80
N ILE A 117 7.11 -5.35 13.61
CA ILE A 117 8.47 -5.63 14.09
C ILE A 117 9.49 -4.88 13.22
N SER A 118 10.37 -4.10 13.86
CA SER A 118 11.40 -3.32 13.18
C SER A 118 12.36 -4.20 12.37
N ILE A 119 13.03 -3.61 11.38
CA ILE A 119 13.84 -4.36 10.40
C ILE A 119 15.01 -5.09 11.05
N ASN A 120 15.63 -4.47 12.05
CA ASN A 120 16.79 -5.01 12.78
C ASN A 120 16.41 -5.69 14.10
N SER A 121 15.11 -5.85 14.39
CA SER A 121 14.67 -6.48 15.63
C SER A 121 15.06 -7.96 15.63
N PRO A 122 15.68 -8.47 16.71
CA PRO A 122 15.96 -9.88 16.85
C PRO A 122 14.67 -10.70 17.04
N PHE A 123 13.51 -10.08 17.25
CA PHE A 123 12.25 -10.80 17.50
C PHE A 123 11.49 -11.18 16.23
N TYR A 124 12.00 -10.84 15.03
CA TYR A 124 11.38 -11.33 13.79
C TYR A 124 11.78 -12.77 13.52
N ILE A 125 10.77 -13.64 13.41
CA ILE A 125 10.94 -15.02 12.99
C ILE A 125 10.56 -15.12 11.52
N GLU A 126 11.53 -15.54 10.70
CA GLU A 126 11.31 -15.83 9.28
C GLU A 126 10.41 -17.05 9.13
N ARG A 127 9.61 -17.06 8.05
CA ARG A 127 8.69 -18.16 7.73
C ARG A 127 8.95 -18.66 6.31
N PRO A 128 10.07 -19.37 6.08
CA PRO A 128 10.38 -19.90 4.76
C PRO A 128 9.23 -20.78 4.23
N PRO A 129 8.89 -20.70 2.93
CA PRO A 129 9.55 -19.88 1.90
C PRO A 129 8.90 -18.49 1.68
N ILE A 130 8.07 -17.98 2.61
CA ILE A 130 7.21 -16.80 2.38
C ILE A 130 8.01 -15.54 2.02
N GLU A 131 9.07 -15.23 2.75
CA GLU A 131 9.93 -14.09 2.48
C GLU A 131 10.58 -14.21 1.09
N GLU A 132 11.18 -15.37 0.81
CA GLU A 132 11.88 -15.65 -0.45
C GLU A 132 10.93 -15.56 -1.65
N MET A 133 9.74 -16.15 -1.55
CA MET A 133 8.70 -16.05 -2.58
C MET A 133 8.31 -14.59 -2.83
N GLY A 134 8.15 -13.79 -1.78
CA GLY A 134 7.84 -12.37 -1.89
C GLY A 134 8.96 -11.57 -2.59
N TYR A 135 10.22 -11.85 -2.25
CA TYR A 135 11.37 -11.21 -2.88
C TYR A 135 11.52 -11.59 -4.35
N ASN A 136 11.35 -12.88 -4.67
CA ASN A 136 11.45 -13.38 -6.05
C ASN A 136 10.36 -12.79 -6.95
N GLU A 137 9.13 -12.67 -6.43
CA GLU A 137 8.03 -12.06 -7.18
C GLU A 137 8.24 -10.57 -7.40
N LEU A 138 8.75 -9.83 -6.41
CA LEU A 138 9.01 -8.39 -6.55
C LEU A 138 10.02 -8.03 -7.64
N GLN A 139 10.87 -8.97 -8.04
CA GLN A 139 11.79 -8.76 -9.15
C GLN A 139 11.08 -8.88 -10.50
N GLN A 140 9.93 -9.57 -10.59
CA GLN A 140 9.20 -9.79 -11.84
C GLN A 140 8.57 -8.48 -12.37
N PRO A 141 8.73 -8.15 -13.66
CA PRO A 141 8.07 -7.01 -14.28
C PRO A 141 6.57 -6.95 -14.04
N GLY A 142 6.06 -5.80 -13.62
CA GLY A 142 4.62 -5.60 -13.48
C GLY A 142 3.92 -6.41 -12.37
N CYS A 143 4.67 -6.99 -11.43
CA CYS A 143 4.11 -7.96 -10.47
C CYS A 143 3.03 -7.39 -9.55
N VAL A 144 2.20 -8.28 -9.02
CA VAL A 144 1.29 -8.02 -7.91
C VAL A 144 1.54 -9.06 -6.82
N VAL A 145 1.91 -8.62 -5.62
CA VAL A 145 2.03 -9.46 -4.44
C VAL A 145 0.87 -9.17 -3.49
N ARG A 146 0.21 -10.21 -3.00
CA ARG A 146 -0.87 -10.09 -2.02
C ARG A 146 -0.46 -10.74 -0.71
N ILE A 147 -0.36 -9.94 0.34
CA ILE A 147 -0.12 -10.44 1.70
C ILE A 147 -1.45 -10.53 2.43
N LYS A 148 -1.86 -11.75 2.82
CA LYS A 148 -3.14 -11.99 3.50
C LYS A 148 -2.99 -12.89 4.71
N ALA A 149 -3.66 -12.51 5.80
CA ALA A 149 -3.82 -13.27 7.04
C ALA A 149 -4.74 -12.49 8.00
N PRO A 150 -5.20 -13.12 9.10
CA PRO A 150 -5.85 -12.41 10.20
C PRO A 150 -4.99 -11.26 10.75
N ARG A 151 -5.58 -10.36 11.53
CA ARG A 151 -4.85 -9.30 12.23
C ARG A 151 -3.77 -9.92 13.12
N LYS A 152 -2.73 -9.14 13.42
CA LYS A 152 -1.65 -9.55 14.36
C LYS A 152 -0.83 -10.79 13.95
N MET A 153 -0.91 -11.23 12.69
CA MET A 153 -0.08 -12.30 12.11
C MET A 153 1.27 -11.85 11.54
N GLY A 154 1.61 -10.55 11.63
CA GLY A 154 2.89 -10.02 11.14
C GLY A 154 2.92 -9.61 9.66
N LYS A 155 1.76 -9.29 9.06
CA LYS A 155 1.65 -8.79 7.68
C LYS A 155 2.50 -7.55 7.43
N SER A 156 2.35 -6.53 8.28
CA SER A 156 3.10 -5.27 8.17
C SER A 156 4.60 -5.47 8.38
N SER A 157 4.99 -6.41 9.26
CA SER A 157 6.41 -6.75 9.48
C SER A 157 7.05 -7.35 8.23
N LEU A 158 6.31 -8.20 7.49
CA LEU A 158 6.75 -8.75 6.20
C LEU A 158 6.78 -7.66 5.12
N LEU A 159 5.75 -6.83 5.04
CA LEU A 159 5.69 -5.71 4.09
C LEU A 159 6.90 -4.77 4.22
N ASN A 160 7.26 -4.38 5.45
CA ASN A 160 8.40 -3.50 5.70
C ASN A 160 9.73 -4.13 5.26
N ARG A 161 9.89 -5.45 5.41
CA ARG A 161 11.05 -6.20 4.92
C ARG A 161 11.12 -6.23 3.41
N MET A 162 10.00 -6.51 2.75
CA MET A 162 9.88 -6.48 1.29
C MET A 162 10.19 -5.09 0.72
N LEU A 163 9.73 -4.01 1.35
CA LEU A 163 10.07 -2.64 0.96
C LEU A 163 11.54 -2.32 1.20
N THR A 164 12.10 -2.74 2.34
CA THR A 164 13.54 -2.56 2.62
C THR A 164 14.39 -3.26 1.56
N GLN A 165 14.00 -4.47 1.17
CA GLN A 165 14.66 -5.23 0.12
C GLN A 165 14.51 -4.55 -1.25
N ALA A 166 13.35 -3.99 -1.57
CA ALA A 166 13.17 -3.23 -2.81
C ALA A 166 14.07 -1.97 -2.85
N VAL A 167 14.23 -1.27 -1.73
CA VAL A 167 15.17 -0.14 -1.62
C VAL A 167 16.61 -0.60 -1.84
N SER A 168 17.00 -1.78 -1.33
CA SER A 168 18.37 -2.30 -1.52
C SER A 168 18.67 -2.66 -2.98
N TRP A 169 17.65 -2.99 -3.78
CA TRP A 169 17.75 -3.12 -5.24
C TRP A 169 17.70 -1.79 -6.01
N GLY A 170 17.56 -0.66 -5.30
CA GLY A 170 17.49 0.68 -5.90
C GLY A 170 16.10 1.06 -6.43
N TYR A 171 15.04 0.32 -6.09
CA TYR A 171 13.68 0.65 -6.53
C TYR A 171 13.13 1.87 -5.79
N GLY A 172 12.29 2.64 -6.47
CA GLY A 172 11.50 3.69 -5.83
C GLY A 172 10.35 3.09 -5.04
N THR A 173 10.32 3.25 -3.72
CA THR A 173 9.26 2.67 -2.88
C THR A 173 8.25 3.71 -2.41
N VAL A 174 6.98 3.35 -2.45
CA VAL A 174 5.86 4.10 -1.90
C VAL A 174 5.11 3.20 -0.91
N TYR A 175 4.87 3.69 0.29
CA TYR A 175 4.07 3.04 1.32
C TYR A 175 2.81 3.86 1.58
N LEU A 176 1.66 3.29 1.30
CA LEU A 176 0.35 3.90 1.53
C LEU A 176 -0.39 3.10 2.59
N ASN A 177 -0.69 3.73 3.73
CA ASN A 177 -1.50 3.13 4.77
C ASN A 177 -2.92 3.69 4.68
N PHE A 178 -3.88 2.84 4.33
CA PHE A 178 -5.26 3.30 4.17
C PHE A 178 -5.90 3.75 5.48
N LEU A 179 -5.36 3.40 6.65
CA LEU A 179 -5.83 3.94 7.94
C LEU A 179 -5.48 5.42 8.14
N GLU A 180 -4.54 5.99 7.38
CA GLU A 180 -4.15 7.41 7.46
C GLU A 180 -5.00 8.32 6.56
N VAL A 181 -5.87 7.73 5.74
CA VAL A 181 -6.72 8.48 4.80
C VAL A 181 -7.86 9.16 5.57
N ASP A 182 -8.09 10.44 5.34
CA ASP A 182 -9.25 11.12 5.92
C ASP A 182 -10.55 10.54 5.35
N ALA A 183 -11.59 10.40 6.18
CA ALA A 183 -12.87 9.84 5.75
C ALA A 183 -13.45 10.54 4.51
N GLU A 184 -13.28 11.86 4.42
CA GLU A 184 -13.72 12.69 3.30
C GLU A 184 -13.06 12.31 1.96
N THR A 185 -11.84 11.76 2.00
CA THR A 185 -11.13 11.32 0.79
C THR A 185 -11.80 10.12 0.12
N PHE A 186 -12.63 9.37 0.86
CA PHE A 186 -13.45 8.28 0.33
C PHE A 186 -14.80 8.74 -0.24
N ASN A 187 -15.10 10.05 -0.28
CA ASN A 187 -16.37 10.54 -0.84
C ASN A 187 -16.42 10.40 -2.37
N SER A 188 -15.28 10.40 -3.06
CA SER A 188 -15.23 10.16 -4.51
C SER A 188 -13.96 9.43 -4.94
N LEU A 189 -14.05 8.70 -6.06
CA LEU A 189 -12.90 8.02 -6.65
C LEU A 189 -11.80 9.03 -7.00
N GLU A 190 -12.18 10.21 -7.48
CA GLU A 190 -11.23 11.27 -7.82
C GLU A 190 -10.40 11.69 -6.62
N GLN A 191 -11.02 11.96 -5.47
CA GLN A 191 -10.30 12.36 -4.26
C GLN A 191 -9.31 11.29 -3.81
N LEU A 192 -9.75 10.02 -3.77
CA LEU A 192 -8.87 8.91 -3.40
C LEU A 192 -7.68 8.75 -4.36
N VAL A 193 -7.92 8.79 -5.66
CA VAL A 193 -6.85 8.58 -6.64
C VAL A 193 -5.91 9.78 -6.71
N ARG A 194 -6.40 11.01 -6.50
CA ARG A 194 -5.53 12.19 -6.34
C ARG A 194 -4.70 12.10 -5.06
N TRP A 195 -5.27 11.67 -3.93
CA TRP A 195 -4.52 11.39 -2.70
C TRP A 195 -3.44 10.33 -2.94
N PHE A 196 -3.78 9.23 -3.63
CA PHE A 196 -2.86 8.16 -3.98
C PHE A 196 -1.67 8.69 -4.81
N CYS A 197 -1.94 9.42 -5.88
CA CYS A 197 -0.92 10.00 -6.76
C CYS A 197 -0.05 11.04 -6.04
N ALA A 198 -0.65 11.91 -5.22
CA ALA A 198 0.07 12.93 -4.47
C ALA A 198 1.04 12.31 -3.47
N ASN A 199 0.60 11.30 -2.72
CA ASN A 199 1.44 10.58 -1.76
C ASN A 199 2.55 9.79 -2.45
N ALA A 200 2.25 9.09 -3.54
CA ALA A 200 3.26 8.40 -4.33
C ALA A 200 4.36 9.35 -4.80
N THR A 201 3.97 10.48 -5.36
CA THR A 201 4.91 11.48 -5.90
C THR A 201 5.78 12.10 -4.82
N LYS A 202 5.18 12.44 -3.67
CA LYS A 202 5.90 12.99 -2.53
C LYS A 202 6.93 12.01 -1.98
N GLN A 203 6.56 10.74 -1.81
CA GLN A 203 7.46 9.70 -1.29
C GLN A 203 8.58 9.36 -2.29
N LEU A 204 8.29 9.46 -3.59
CA LEU A 204 9.30 9.35 -4.65
C LEU A 204 10.22 10.58 -4.76
N LYS A 205 10.03 11.60 -3.92
CA LYS A 205 10.78 12.87 -3.90
C LYS A 205 10.68 13.64 -5.22
N LEU A 206 9.49 13.64 -5.81
CA LEU A 206 9.17 14.36 -7.04
C LEU A 206 8.20 15.52 -6.75
N PRO A 207 8.20 16.59 -7.55
CA PRO A 207 7.17 17.64 -7.48
C PRO A 207 5.77 17.07 -7.76
N ALA A 208 4.76 17.41 -6.94
CA ALA A 208 3.38 17.04 -7.21
C ALA A 208 2.81 17.89 -8.36
N LYS A 209 2.63 17.27 -9.52
CA LYS A 209 2.14 17.92 -10.76
C LYS A 209 0.73 17.47 -11.15
N LEU A 210 -0.10 17.06 -10.20
CA LEU A 210 -1.39 16.44 -10.52
C LEU A 210 -2.24 17.36 -11.41
N ASP A 211 -2.38 18.65 -11.09
CA ASP A 211 -3.17 19.60 -11.88
C ASP A 211 -2.71 19.75 -13.35
N GLU A 212 -1.45 19.45 -13.66
CA GLU A 212 -0.92 19.51 -15.03
C GLU A 212 -1.34 18.31 -15.88
N TYR A 213 -1.53 17.14 -15.25
CA TYR A 213 -1.79 15.86 -15.90
C TYR A 213 -3.22 15.35 -15.67
N TRP A 214 -4.01 16.03 -14.85
CA TRP A 214 -5.38 15.63 -14.54
C TRP A 214 -6.36 16.28 -15.51
N ASP A 215 -7.00 15.46 -16.35
CA ASP A 215 -8.03 15.89 -17.28
C ASP A 215 -9.37 15.28 -16.86
N ILE A 216 -10.31 16.14 -16.45
CA ILE A 216 -11.61 15.71 -15.95
C ILE A 216 -12.47 15.07 -17.04
N ASP A 217 -12.27 15.49 -18.30
CA ASP A 217 -13.05 14.99 -19.45
C ASP A 217 -12.63 13.56 -19.82
N LEU A 218 -11.38 13.17 -19.54
CA LEU A 218 -10.88 11.80 -19.75
C LEU A 218 -11.28 10.85 -18.62
N GLY A 219 -11.68 11.40 -17.46
CA GLY A 219 -12.04 10.66 -16.26
C GLY A 219 -10.84 10.23 -15.40
N THR A 220 -11.12 9.99 -14.13
CA THR A 220 -10.13 9.74 -13.06
C THR A 220 -9.15 8.59 -13.36
N LYS A 221 -9.64 7.45 -13.86
CA LYS A 221 -8.79 6.26 -14.11
C LYS A 221 -7.79 6.52 -15.24
N VAL A 222 -8.21 7.23 -16.29
CA VAL A 222 -7.35 7.59 -17.43
C VAL A 222 -6.34 8.65 -17.03
N SER A 223 -6.78 9.70 -16.32
CA SER A 223 -5.88 10.73 -15.78
C SER A 223 -4.80 10.16 -14.87
N CYS A 224 -5.16 9.23 -13.99
CA CYS A 224 -4.18 8.53 -13.16
C CYS A 224 -3.18 7.72 -14.00
N ARG A 225 -3.67 6.98 -15.00
CA ARG A 225 -2.80 6.25 -15.93
C ARG A 225 -1.81 7.18 -16.64
N LEU A 226 -2.27 8.29 -17.21
CA LEU A 226 -1.40 9.27 -17.88
C LEU A 226 -0.39 9.88 -16.92
N TYR A 227 -0.79 10.12 -15.66
CA TYR A 227 0.13 10.59 -14.63
C TYR A 227 1.29 9.61 -14.38
N PHE A 228 1.01 8.31 -14.37
CA PHE A 228 2.05 7.30 -14.25
C PHE A 228 2.92 7.21 -15.52
N GLU A 229 2.29 7.11 -16.69
CA GLU A 229 2.95 6.93 -17.99
C GLU A 229 3.81 8.14 -18.40
N GLU A 230 3.30 9.36 -18.23
CA GLU A 230 3.92 10.58 -18.75
C GLU A 230 4.73 11.37 -17.71
N TYR A 231 4.64 11.00 -16.43
CA TYR A 231 5.38 11.66 -15.37
C TYR A 231 6.19 10.71 -14.50
N LEU A 232 5.55 9.79 -13.78
CA LEU A 232 6.26 8.97 -12.78
C LEU A 232 7.29 8.04 -13.43
N PHE A 233 6.91 7.29 -14.47
CA PHE A 233 7.82 6.35 -15.15
C PHE A 233 8.87 7.03 -16.02
N ILE A 234 8.63 8.26 -16.49
CA ILE A 234 9.62 9.03 -17.27
C ILE A 234 10.65 9.68 -16.34
N THR A 235 10.22 10.12 -15.16
CA THR A 235 11.13 10.82 -14.22
C THR A 235 11.96 9.85 -13.38
N LYS A 236 11.58 8.56 -13.33
CA LYS A 236 12.29 7.52 -12.58
C LYS A 236 12.81 6.45 -13.53
N ASP A 237 14.13 6.36 -13.66
CA ASP A 237 14.81 5.30 -14.42
C ASP A 237 14.84 3.93 -13.71
N THR A 238 14.06 3.78 -12.63
CA THR A 238 14.03 2.59 -11.77
C THR A 238 12.60 2.12 -11.55
N PRO A 239 12.36 0.81 -11.37
CA PRO A 239 11.04 0.30 -10.99
C PRO A 239 10.48 0.98 -9.74
N ILE A 240 9.16 1.14 -9.71
CA ILE A 240 8.41 1.74 -8.60
C ILE A 240 7.60 0.65 -7.91
N VAL A 241 7.84 0.45 -6.61
CA VAL A 241 7.03 -0.41 -5.75
C VAL A 241 6.02 0.42 -5.00
N ILE A 242 4.73 0.15 -5.17
CA ILE A 242 3.66 0.74 -4.39
C ILE A 242 3.07 -0.32 -3.47
N ALA A 243 3.36 -0.18 -2.18
CA ALA A 243 2.76 -0.95 -1.11
C ALA A 243 1.51 -0.25 -0.59
N MET A 244 0.40 -0.97 -0.57
CA MET A 244 -0.88 -0.54 -0.02
C MET A 244 -1.20 -1.40 1.19
N ASN A 245 -1.11 -0.81 2.38
CA ASN A 245 -1.40 -1.43 3.65
C ASN A 245 -2.83 -1.14 4.12
N GLU A 246 -3.44 -2.08 4.84
CA GLU A 246 -4.79 -1.96 5.38
C GLU A 246 -5.87 -1.63 4.32
N VAL A 247 -5.73 -2.20 3.12
CA VAL A 247 -6.67 -2.04 2.00
C VAL A 247 -8.10 -2.44 2.37
N ASN A 248 -8.26 -3.25 3.43
CA ASN A 248 -9.56 -3.57 4.02
C ASN A 248 -10.40 -2.35 4.39
N ARG A 249 -9.82 -1.17 4.66
CA ARG A 249 -10.60 0.04 4.92
C ARG A 249 -11.45 0.47 3.72
N LEU A 250 -10.99 0.20 2.49
CA LEU A 250 -11.79 0.52 1.28
C LEU A 250 -13.12 -0.22 1.25
N PHE A 251 -13.22 -1.35 1.94
CA PHE A 251 -14.41 -2.19 1.94
C PHE A 251 -15.59 -1.56 2.69
N GLU A 252 -15.32 -0.61 3.58
CA GLU A 252 -16.33 0.24 4.21
C GLU A 252 -16.95 1.22 3.19
N TYR A 253 -16.35 1.36 2.01
CA TYR A 253 -16.78 2.24 0.91
C TYR A 253 -16.98 1.45 -0.39
N PRO A 254 -18.03 0.61 -0.52
CA PRO A 254 -18.18 -0.32 -1.63
C PRO A 254 -18.14 0.31 -3.03
N VAL A 255 -18.72 1.50 -3.19
CA VAL A 255 -18.71 2.26 -4.45
C VAL A 255 -17.27 2.57 -4.88
N ILE A 256 -16.45 3.09 -3.95
CA ILE A 256 -15.05 3.39 -4.21
C ILE A 256 -14.24 2.13 -4.47
N ALA A 257 -14.42 1.10 -3.64
CA ALA A 257 -13.73 -0.18 -3.80
C ALA A 257 -14.03 -0.81 -5.17
N SER A 258 -15.27 -0.74 -5.64
CA SER A 258 -15.71 -1.29 -6.93
C SER A 258 -15.03 -0.63 -8.14
N ASP A 259 -14.49 0.58 -7.97
CA ASP A 259 -13.78 1.28 -9.04
C ASP A 259 -12.25 1.28 -8.88
N PHE A 260 -11.78 1.47 -7.65
CA PHE A 260 -10.35 1.56 -7.35
C PHE A 260 -9.65 0.21 -7.49
N LEU A 261 -10.26 -0.87 -7.01
CA LEU A 261 -9.65 -2.20 -7.07
C LEU A 261 -9.48 -2.67 -8.52
N PRO A 262 -10.50 -2.61 -9.41
CA PRO A 262 -10.29 -2.97 -10.81
C PRO A 262 -9.25 -2.13 -11.55
N MET A 263 -9.04 -0.87 -11.13
CA MET A 263 -7.96 -0.05 -11.68
C MET A 263 -6.57 -0.64 -11.37
N LEU A 264 -6.33 -1.11 -10.15
CA LEU A 264 -5.05 -1.77 -9.81
C LEU A 264 -4.85 -3.06 -10.61
N ARG A 265 -5.92 -3.81 -10.83
CA ARG A 265 -5.87 -5.02 -11.65
C ARG A 265 -5.53 -4.70 -13.11
N SER A 266 -6.17 -3.68 -13.69
CA SER A 266 -5.94 -3.34 -15.10
C SER A 266 -4.49 -2.91 -15.34
N TRP A 267 -3.81 -2.32 -14.35
CA TRP A 267 -2.39 -2.00 -14.42
C TRP A 267 -1.49 -3.24 -14.49
N HIS A 268 -1.81 -4.28 -13.73
CA HIS A 268 -1.14 -5.59 -13.83
C HIS A 268 -1.44 -6.31 -15.15
N GLU A 269 -2.61 -6.12 -15.74
CA GLU A 269 -2.90 -6.67 -17.07
C GLU A 269 -2.17 -5.88 -18.16
N LEU A 270 -2.09 -4.55 -18.04
CA LEU A 270 -1.34 -3.66 -18.93
C LEU A 270 0.16 -3.99 -18.94
N SER A 271 0.76 -4.32 -17.80
CA SER A 271 2.19 -4.65 -17.71
C SER A 271 2.59 -5.87 -18.54
N LYS A 272 1.65 -6.75 -18.91
CA LYS A 272 1.92 -7.91 -19.77
C LYS A 272 2.20 -7.54 -21.23
N HIS A 273 1.79 -6.34 -21.64
CA HIS A 273 1.87 -5.90 -23.05
C HIS A 273 2.43 -4.48 -23.21
N ASN A 274 2.71 -3.77 -22.10
CA ASN A 274 3.24 -2.41 -22.11
C ASN A 274 4.50 -2.30 -21.22
N LYS A 275 5.64 -2.03 -21.87
CA LYS A 275 6.95 -1.90 -21.24
C LYS A 275 7.06 -0.78 -20.19
N LEU A 276 6.22 0.25 -20.25
CA LEU A 276 6.21 1.27 -19.19
C LEU A 276 5.60 0.70 -17.90
N TRP A 277 4.53 -0.10 -18.02
CA TRP A 277 3.85 -0.71 -16.87
C TRP A 277 4.61 -1.90 -16.28
N GLU A 278 5.55 -2.46 -17.04
CA GLU A 278 6.57 -3.37 -16.49
C GLU A 278 7.41 -2.72 -15.39
N ASN A 279 7.45 -1.38 -15.26
CA ASN A 279 8.16 -0.69 -14.18
C ASN A 279 7.37 -0.60 -12.86
N LEU A 280 6.09 -0.95 -12.84
CA LEU A 280 5.30 -0.95 -11.61
C LEU A 280 5.43 -2.29 -10.88
N ARG A 281 5.49 -2.25 -9.55
CA ARG A 281 5.31 -3.41 -8.66
C ARG A 281 4.24 -3.03 -7.64
N LEU A 282 3.26 -3.89 -7.43
CA LEU A 282 2.20 -3.66 -6.44
C LEU A 282 2.32 -4.65 -5.29
N ILE A 283 2.25 -4.16 -4.05
CA ILE A 283 2.03 -5.00 -2.88
C ILE A 283 0.71 -4.60 -2.23
N VAL A 284 -0.22 -5.54 -2.11
CA VAL A 284 -1.54 -5.32 -1.54
C VAL A 284 -1.67 -6.12 -0.25
N VAL A 285 -1.81 -5.43 0.87
CA VAL A 285 -1.96 -6.07 2.19
C VAL A 285 -3.38 -5.87 2.69
N HIS A 286 -4.03 -6.98 3.04
CA HIS A 286 -5.38 -6.96 3.61
C HIS A 286 -5.52 -8.00 4.71
N SER A 287 -6.34 -7.67 5.70
CA SER A 287 -6.79 -8.64 6.71
C SER A 287 -7.91 -9.50 6.13
N THR A 288 -7.89 -10.81 6.43
CA THR A 288 -8.90 -11.76 5.93
C THR A 288 -10.27 -11.56 6.58
N GLU A 289 -10.30 -10.98 7.78
CA GLU A 289 -11.47 -10.80 8.65
C GLU A 289 -12.63 -10.04 8.02
N VAL A 290 -12.35 -9.11 7.09
CA VAL A 290 -13.40 -8.32 6.45
C VAL A 290 -13.92 -9.10 5.24
N TYR A 291 -15.01 -9.85 5.45
CA TYR A 291 -15.74 -10.48 4.36
C TYR A 291 -16.45 -9.42 3.53
N VAL A 292 -16.04 -9.27 2.28
CA VAL A 292 -16.77 -8.45 1.31
C VAL A 292 -17.18 -9.35 0.16
N PRO A 293 -18.47 -9.37 -0.20
CA PRO A 293 -18.91 -9.93 -1.47
C PRO A 293 -18.47 -8.99 -2.60
N LEU A 294 -17.17 -8.83 -2.81
CA LEU A 294 -16.63 -8.18 -4.00
C LEU A 294 -16.89 -9.11 -5.18
N GLN A 295 -17.12 -8.52 -6.35
CA GLN A 295 -17.03 -9.26 -7.61
C GLN A 295 -15.57 -9.70 -7.78
N LEU A 296 -15.24 -10.87 -7.22
CA LEU A 296 -13.88 -11.42 -7.09
C LEU A 296 -13.13 -11.34 -8.43
N HIS A 297 -13.85 -11.60 -9.53
CA HIS A 297 -13.31 -11.59 -10.89
C HIS A 297 -12.84 -10.23 -11.42
N GLN A 298 -13.06 -9.11 -10.72
CA GLN A 298 -12.65 -7.77 -11.17
C GLN A 298 -11.56 -7.14 -10.30
N SER A 299 -11.22 -7.74 -9.16
CA SER A 299 -10.25 -7.19 -8.21
C SER A 299 -8.83 -7.74 -8.41
N PRO A 300 -7.76 -7.02 -7.99
CA PRO A 300 -6.40 -7.56 -7.91
C PRO A 300 -6.31 -8.78 -6.99
N PHE A 301 -7.34 -9.06 -6.17
CA PHE A 301 -7.43 -10.27 -5.34
C PHE A 301 -7.55 -11.59 -6.10
N ASN A 302 -7.60 -11.57 -7.45
CA ASN A 302 -7.57 -12.78 -8.26
C ASN A 302 -6.33 -12.89 -9.17
N VAL A 303 -5.36 -11.98 -9.05
CA VAL A 303 -4.13 -12.00 -9.84
C VAL A 303 -2.88 -11.94 -8.96
N GLY A 304 -1.73 -12.25 -9.54
CA GLY A 304 -0.44 -12.19 -8.87
C GLY A 304 -0.24 -13.23 -7.76
N LEU A 305 0.90 -13.14 -7.09
CA LEU A 305 1.29 -14.05 -6.02
C LEU A 305 0.50 -13.80 -4.73
N VAL A 306 0.09 -14.89 -4.07
CA VAL A 306 -0.53 -14.83 -2.73
C VAL A 306 0.42 -15.37 -1.68
N LEU A 307 0.76 -14.51 -0.73
CA LEU A 307 1.48 -14.85 0.49
C LEU A 307 0.45 -14.99 1.63
N LYS A 308 -0.02 -16.23 1.88
CA LYS A 308 -0.80 -16.57 3.08
C LYS A 308 0.18 -16.75 4.23
N ILE A 309 0.10 -15.89 5.24
CA ILE A 309 1.03 -15.95 6.37
C ILE A 309 0.61 -17.06 7.35
N PRO A 310 1.44 -18.08 7.59
CA PRO A 310 1.12 -19.16 8.52
C PRO A 310 1.35 -18.74 9.98
N GLN A 311 0.81 -19.56 10.88
CA GLN A 311 1.22 -19.58 12.28
C GLN A 311 2.67 -20.08 12.41
N PHE A 312 3.29 -19.82 13.56
CA PHE A 312 4.59 -20.37 13.88
C PHE A 312 4.54 -21.88 14.12
N THR A 313 5.57 -22.58 13.66
CA THR A 313 5.83 -23.98 14.05
C THR A 313 6.35 -24.05 15.50
N PRO A 314 6.33 -25.23 16.14
CA PRO A 314 6.91 -25.40 17.48
C PRO A 314 8.37 -24.93 17.57
N GLU A 315 9.17 -25.18 16.52
CA GLU A 315 10.57 -24.78 16.44
C GLU A 315 10.70 -23.25 16.35
N GLN A 316 9.81 -22.60 15.60
CA GLN A 316 9.75 -21.14 15.51
C GLN A 316 9.30 -20.49 16.83
N VAL A 317 8.37 -21.11 17.56
CA VAL A 317 7.98 -20.70 18.91
C VAL A 317 9.17 -20.83 19.87
N GLN A 318 9.91 -21.94 19.79
CA GLN A 318 11.12 -22.15 20.58
C GLN A 318 12.21 -21.11 20.26
N ASP A 319 12.51 -20.86 18.97
CA ASP A 319 13.48 -19.85 18.56
C ASP A 319 13.10 -18.46 19.11
N LEU A 320 11.81 -18.10 19.03
CA LEU A 320 11.33 -16.85 19.62
C LEU A 320 11.54 -16.81 21.14
N ALA A 321 11.24 -17.90 21.86
CA ALA A 321 11.48 -17.95 23.31
C ALA A 321 12.96 -17.72 23.66
N LEU A 322 13.88 -18.31 22.89
CA LEU A 322 15.32 -18.13 23.09
C LEU A 322 15.77 -16.69 22.81
N ARG A 323 15.18 -16.01 21.82
CA ARG A 323 15.42 -14.58 21.54
C ARG A 323 14.93 -13.67 22.68
N TYR A 324 13.95 -14.12 23.48
CA TYR A 324 13.51 -13.48 24.73
C TYR A 324 14.35 -13.87 25.97
N GLU A 325 15.51 -14.51 25.75
CA GLU A 325 16.44 -14.99 26.79
C GLU A 325 15.85 -16.05 27.72
N LEU A 326 14.80 -16.76 27.28
CA LEU A 326 14.16 -17.84 28.03
C LEU A 326 14.95 -19.14 27.83
N SER A 327 16.13 -19.22 28.45
CA SER A 327 17.07 -20.34 28.31
C SER A 327 16.48 -21.72 28.65
N TRP A 328 15.43 -21.75 29.48
CA TRP A 328 14.69 -22.97 29.80
C TRP A 328 13.92 -23.56 28.62
N ALA A 329 13.77 -22.82 27.52
CA ALA A 329 13.13 -23.27 26.29
C ALA A 329 14.09 -24.02 25.36
N ALA A 330 15.38 -24.13 25.67
CA ALA A 330 16.37 -24.75 24.79
C ALA A 330 16.25 -26.28 24.67
N GLY A 331 16.50 -26.80 23.47
CA GLY A 331 16.55 -28.23 23.16
C GLY A 331 15.20 -28.95 23.26
N GLU A 332 15.20 -30.27 23.11
CA GLU A 332 13.97 -31.09 23.11
C GLU A 332 13.16 -30.95 24.42
N SER A 333 13.85 -30.84 25.56
CA SER A 333 13.19 -30.66 26.86
C SER A 333 12.45 -29.32 26.95
N GLY A 334 12.99 -28.27 26.34
CA GLY A 334 12.35 -26.96 26.28
C GLY A 334 11.18 -26.95 25.30
N LEU A 335 11.28 -27.66 24.17
CA LEU A 335 10.16 -27.84 23.24
C LEU A 335 8.97 -28.50 23.94
N LYS A 336 9.21 -29.58 24.71
CA LYS A 336 8.18 -30.25 25.54
C LYS A 336 7.54 -29.31 26.57
N ARG A 337 8.32 -28.40 27.18
CA ARG A 337 7.77 -27.38 28.10
C ARG A 337 6.85 -26.39 27.38
N LEU A 338 7.12 -26.10 26.12
CA LEU A 338 6.33 -25.17 25.31
C LEU A 338 5.04 -25.79 24.77
N GLU A 339 4.86 -27.12 24.79
CA GLU A 339 3.65 -27.80 24.31
C GLU A 339 2.37 -27.20 24.90
N GLY A 340 2.35 -26.92 26.22
CA GLY A 340 1.19 -26.32 26.87
C GLY A 340 0.86 -24.91 26.37
N LEU A 341 1.87 -24.11 26.01
CA LEU A 341 1.66 -22.79 25.43
C LEU A 341 1.18 -22.90 23.98
N ILE A 342 1.79 -23.79 23.21
CA ILE A 342 1.44 -24.04 21.81
C ILE A 342 0.00 -24.57 21.70
N SER A 343 -0.42 -25.47 22.60
CA SER A 343 -1.82 -25.89 22.69
C SER A 343 -2.75 -24.72 23.04
N MET A 344 -2.33 -23.89 24.00
CA MET A 344 -3.10 -22.74 24.46
C MET A 344 -3.32 -21.70 23.36
N VAL A 345 -2.28 -21.24 22.66
CA VAL A 345 -2.37 -20.11 21.72
C VAL A 345 -2.09 -20.47 20.26
N GLY A 346 -1.90 -21.75 19.97
CA GLY A 346 -1.37 -22.22 18.68
C GLY A 346 0.03 -21.67 18.44
N GLY A 347 0.33 -21.40 17.17
CA GLY A 347 1.50 -20.64 16.76
C GLY A 347 1.19 -19.16 16.47
N HIS A 348 0.15 -18.56 17.07
CA HIS A 348 -0.26 -17.20 16.72
C HIS A 348 0.86 -16.20 17.07
N PRO A 349 1.50 -15.51 16.09
CA PRO A 349 2.72 -14.73 16.33
C PRO A 349 2.62 -13.71 17.46
N TYR A 350 1.57 -12.89 17.44
CA TYR A 350 1.34 -11.89 18.50
C TYR A 350 1.07 -12.49 19.89
N LEU A 351 0.27 -13.56 20.00
CA LEU A 351 -0.07 -14.15 21.30
C LEU A 351 1.15 -14.85 21.93
N VAL A 352 1.94 -15.54 21.11
CA VAL A 352 3.21 -16.13 21.51
C VAL A 352 4.19 -15.05 21.94
N GLN A 353 4.34 -13.99 21.14
CA GLN A 353 5.22 -12.87 21.46
C GLN A 353 4.80 -12.16 22.75
N LEU A 354 3.50 -11.97 22.98
CA LEU A 354 2.97 -11.37 24.20
C LEU A 354 3.23 -12.25 25.44
N ALA A 355 3.15 -13.57 25.29
CA ALA A 355 3.53 -14.49 26.36
C ALA A 355 5.01 -14.32 26.74
N PHE A 356 5.92 -14.44 25.76
CA PHE A 356 7.35 -14.37 26.04
C PHE A 356 7.81 -13.00 26.52
N TYR A 357 7.25 -11.92 25.96
CA TYR A 357 7.45 -10.57 26.48
C TYR A 357 7.06 -10.48 27.96
N THR A 358 5.90 -11.01 28.33
CA THR A 358 5.39 -10.93 29.71
C THR A 358 6.26 -11.77 30.65
N ILE A 359 6.62 -13.00 30.27
CA ILE A 359 7.49 -13.87 31.08
C ILE A 359 8.85 -13.19 31.29
N SER A 360 9.45 -12.67 30.22
CA SER A 360 10.76 -12.00 30.26
C SER A 360 10.74 -10.71 31.11
N LYS A 361 9.67 -9.90 31.03
CA LYS A 361 9.58 -8.63 31.76
C LYS A 361 9.09 -8.73 33.21
N SER A 362 8.17 -9.65 33.50
CA SER A 362 7.52 -9.74 34.82
C SER A 362 7.97 -10.93 35.65
N GLY A 363 8.71 -11.87 35.06
CA GLY A 363 9.20 -13.07 35.76
C GLY A 363 8.11 -14.07 36.14
N ILE A 364 6.88 -13.93 35.61
CA ILE A 364 5.84 -14.93 35.82
C ILE A 364 6.23 -16.26 35.17
N SER A 365 5.90 -17.37 35.81
CA SER A 365 6.16 -18.69 35.23
C SER A 365 5.22 -18.98 34.05
N LEU A 366 5.67 -19.85 33.15
CA LEU A 366 4.87 -20.29 32.00
C LEU A 366 3.54 -20.92 32.44
N GLU A 367 3.58 -21.76 33.47
CA GLU A 367 2.43 -22.45 34.02
C GLU A 367 1.40 -21.46 34.58
N ASN A 368 1.87 -20.44 35.30
CA ASN A 368 0.99 -19.40 35.83
C ASN A 368 0.40 -18.54 34.71
N LEU A 369 1.16 -18.25 33.65
CA LEU A 369 0.64 -17.54 32.48
C LEU A 369 -0.48 -18.33 31.80
N ILE A 370 -0.25 -19.62 31.51
CA ILE A 370 -1.23 -20.51 30.88
C ILE A 370 -2.48 -20.63 31.75
N LYS A 371 -2.32 -20.82 33.07
CA LYS A 371 -3.43 -20.90 34.03
C LYS A 371 -4.32 -19.65 34.02
N ASN A 372 -3.74 -18.47 33.79
CA ASN A 372 -4.43 -17.19 33.81
C ASN A 372 -4.79 -16.65 32.42
N ALA A 373 -4.51 -17.40 31.34
CA ALA A 373 -4.61 -16.92 29.96
C ALA A 373 -5.99 -16.37 29.58
N ARG A 374 -7.05 -16.92 30.19
CA ARG A 374 -8.47 -16.60 29.90
C ARG A 374 -9.06 -15.52 30.79
N LYS A 375 -8.35 -15.14 31.86
CA LYS A 375 -8.93 -14.25 32.86
C LYS A 375 -9.31 -12.90 32.24
N PRO A 376 -10.38 -12.24 32.72
CA PRO A 376 -10.75 -10.92 32.24
C PRO A 376 -9.64 -9.87 32.34
N ASP A 377 -8.72 -10.01 33.31
CA ASP A 377 -7.52 -9.19 33.53
C ASP A 377 -6.23 -9.84 33.00
N GLY A 378 -6.33 -10.97 32.29
CA GLY A 378 -5.20 -11.68 31.69
C GLY A 378 -4.64 -10.97 30.46
N ILE A 379 -3.43 -11.38 30.04
CA ILE A 379 -2.69 -10.72 28.95
C ILE A 379 -3.40 -10.77 27.59
N TYR A 380 -4.24 -11.78 27.35
CA TYR A 380 -4.96 -11.94 26.09
C TYR A 380 -6.35 -11.28 26.08
N SER A 381 -6.77 -10.69 27.21
CA SER A 381 -8.14 -10.18 27.39
C SER A 381 -8.57 -9.17 26.32
N ALA A 382 -7.72 -8.18 26.00
CA ALA A 382 -8.04 -7.18 24.98
C ALA A 382 -8.27 -7.82 23.60
N TYR A 383 -7.38 -8.72 23.19
CA TYR A 383 -7.48 -9.45 21.92
C TYR A 383 -8.75 -10.29 21.84
N LEU A 384 -9.09 -11.01 22.91
CA LEU A 384 -10.27 -11.88 22.97
C LEU A 384 -11.57 -11.07 22.97
N ARG A 385 -11.61 -9.90 23.63
CA ARG A 385 -12.78 -9.02 23.61
C ARG A 385 -13.05 -8.44 22.23
N ASP A 386 -12.01 -8.05 21.49
CA ASP A 386 -12.17 -7.55 20.11
C ASP A 386 -12.78 -8.61 19.19
N LEU A 387 -12.36 -9.86 19.33
CA LEU A 387 -12.96 -11.00 18.63
C LEU A 387 -14.41 -11.22 19.07
N LEU A 388 -14.69 -11.19 20.38
CA LEU A 388 -16.04 -11.38 20.93
C LEU A 388 -17.03 -10.35 20.37
N VAL A 389 -16.65 -9.06 20.32
CA VAL A 389 -17.48 -8.00 19.74
C VAL A 389 -17.81 -8.30 18.28
N THR A 390 -16.83 -8.77 17.50
CA THR A 390 -17.02 -9.11 16.09
C THR A 390 -17.97 -10.29 15.92
N ILE A 391 -17.83 -11.33 16.76
CA ILE A 391 -18.70 -12.52 16.74
C ILE A 391 -20.14 -12.15 17.14
N GLN A 392 -20.33 -11.34 18.17
CA GLN A 392 -21.66 -10.96 18.67
C GLN A 392 -22.45 -10.09 17.69
N GLN A 393 -21.78 -9.39 16.78
CA GLN A 393 -22.43 -8.58 15.75
C GLN A 393 -22.98 -9.40 14.57
N ASP A 394 -22.59 -10.67 14.43
CA ASP A 394 -23.01 -11.55 13.34
C ASP A 394 -23.63 -12.85 13.88
N SER A 395 -24.96 -12.96 13.79
CA SER A 395 -25.72 -14.09 14.35
C SER A 395 -25.34 -15.43 13.72
N ASP A 396 -25.05 -15.46 12.42
CA ASP A 396 -24.70 -16.69 11.71
C ASP A 396 -23.31 -17.16 12.14
N LEU A 397 -22.38 -16.21 12.30
CA LEU A 397 -21.05 -16.46 12.82
C LEU A 397 -21.08 -17.00 14.25
N HIS A 398 -21.91 -16.40 15.11
CA HIS A 398 -22.14 -16.85 16.47
C HIS A 398 -22.66 -18.30 16.51
N ILE A 399 -23.67 -18.64 15.71
CA ILE A 399 -24.23 -20.00 15.62
C ILE A 399 -23.17 -20.98 15.10
N ALA A 400 -22.42 -20.61 14.07
CA ALA A 400 -21.38 -21.46 13.49
C ALA A 400 -20.25 -21.74 14.50
N LEU A 401 -19.75 -20.72 15.20
CA LEU A 401 -18.71 -20.89 16.21
C LEU A 401 -19.20 -21.79 17.36
N ASN A 402 -20.43 -21.59 17.83
CA ASN A 402 -21.03 -22.43 18.87
C ASN A 402 -21.12 -23.92 18.48
N LYS A 403 -21.32 -24.24 17.19
CA LYS A 403 -21.25 -25.63 16.70
C LYS A 403 -19.83 -26.18 16.76
N VAL A 404 -18.84 -25.40 16.36
CA VAL A 404 -17.42 -25.80 16.39
C VAL A 404 -16.96 -26.04 17.84
N LEU A 405 -17.30 -25.14 18.76
CA LEU A 405 -16.89 -25.21 20.17
C LEU A 405 -17.38 -26.48 20.89
N LYS A 406 -18.54 -27.00 20.48
CA LYS A 406 -19.18 -28.20 21.06
C LYS A 406 -18.69 -29.52 20.45
N SER A 407 -17.83 -29.47 19.43
CA SER A 407 -17.27 -30.65 18.78
C SER A 407 -15.79 -30.82 19.09
N ASP A 408 -15.39 -32.06 19.38
CA ASP A 408 -13.99 -32.45 19.53
C ASP A 408 -13.36 -32.87 18.19
N ASN A 409 -14.16 -33.39 17.26
CA ASN A 409 -13.69 -33.91 15.96
C ASN A 409 -13.92 -32.95 14.78
N GLY A 410 -14.33 -31.71 15.08
CA GLY A 410 -14.71 -30.71 14.08
C GLY A 410 -16.15 -30.86 13.55
N VAL A 411 -16.61 -29.88 12.77
CA VAL A 411 -17.96 -29.86 12.19
C VAL A 411 -17.96 -29.33 10.76
N PRO A 412 -18.84 -29.83 9.87
CA PRO A 412 -19.05 -29.19 8.58
C PRO A 412 -19.76 -27.84 8.81
N LEU A 413 -19.33 -26.83 8.05
CA LEU A 413 -19.90 -25.49 8.08
C LEU A 413 -20.37 -25.10 6.67
N GLU A 414 -21.33 -24.19 6.61
CA GLU A 414 -21.72 -23.54 5.36
C GLU A 414 -20.57 -22.66 4.86
N ALA A 415 -20.39 -22.55 3.54
CA ALA A 415 -19.20 -21.96 2.93
C ALA A 415 -18.89 -20.53 3.39
N ILE A 416 -19.89 -19.65 3.52
CA ILE A 416 -19.70 -18.26 3.95
C ILE A 416 -19.31 -18.20 5.42
N THR A 417 -20.00 -18.93 6.29
CA THR A 417 -19.68 -18.98 7.73
C THR A 417 -18.32 -19.65 7.99
N ALA A 418 -18.00 -20.72 7.26
CA ALA A 418 -16.70 -21.37 7.25
C ALA A 418 -15.59 -20.37 6.92
N TYR A 419 -15.75 -19.63 5.81
CA TYR A 419 -14.80 -18.62 5.38
C TYR A 419 -14.63 -17.52 6.43
N LYS A 420 -15.73 -16.97 6.98
CA LYS A 420 -15.67 -15.91 8.01
C LYS A 420 -14.92 -16.37 9.27
N LEU A 421 -15.13 -17.60 9.74
CA LEU A 421 -14.41 -18.12 10.91
C LEU A 421 -12.93 -18.37 10.61
N GLU A 422 -12.61 -18.92 9.44
CA GLU A 422 -11.20 -19.09 9.01
C GLU A 422 -10.51 -17.72 8.92
N SER A 423 -11.25 -16.72 8.42
CA SER A 423 -10.72 -15.40 8.16
C SER A 423 -10.42 -14.58 9.41
N LEU A 424 -11.13 -14.88 10.52
CA LEU A 424 -10.83 -14.44 11.88
C LEU A 424 -9.68 -15.23 12.54
N GLY A 425 -9.22 -16.31 11.91
CA GLY A 425 -8.21 -17.20 12.48
C GLY A 425 -8.71 -18.02 13.66
N LEU A 426 -10.04 -18.14 13.83
CA LEU A 426 -10.66 -18.86 14.95
C LEU A 426 -10.70 -20.36 14.71
N VAL A 427 -10.75 -20.79 13.45
CA VAL A 427 -10.85 -22.20 13.07
C VAL A 427 -9.81 -22.57 12.03
N ASN A 428 -9.42 -23.85 12.06
CA ASN A 428 -8.67 -24.52 11.01
C ASN A 428 -9.56 -25.60 10.37
N PHE A 429 -9.19 -26.07 9.18
CA PHE A 429 -9.91 -27.13 8.47
C PHE A 429 -9.04 -28.35 8.31
N GLU A 430 -9.55 -29.49 8.77
CA GLU A 430 -8.99 -30.82 8.54
C GLU A 430 -10.11 -31.66 7.90
N ASP A 431 -9.83 -32.27 6.74
CA ASP A 431 -10.82 -33.09 6.00
C ASP A 431 -12.19 -32.39 5.78
N ASN A 432 -12.17 -31.08 5.51
CA ASN A 432 -13.34 -30.19 5.37
C ASN A 432 -14.19 -30.00 6.64
N LEU A 433 -13.69 -30.42 7.80
CA LEU A 433 -14.30 -30.18 9.10
C LEU A 433 -13.61 -29.00 9.78
N ALA A 434 -14.40 -28.02 10.20
CA ALA A 434 -13.92 -26.88 10.96
C ALA A 434 -13.64 -27.30 12.40
N GLN A 435 -12.42 -27.07 12.86
CA GLN A 435 -11.98 -27.27 14.23
C GLN A 435 -11.50 -25.96 14.82
N ILE A 436 -11.64 -25.78 16.14
CA ILE A 436 -11.15 -24.57 16.80
C ILE A 436 -9.61 -24.47 16.70
N GLY A 437 -9.09 -23.27 16.48
CA GLY A 437 -7.68 -23.07 16.17
C GLY A 437 -6.72 -23.22 17.35
N CYS A 438 -7.19 -23.07 18.59
CA CYS A 438 -6.41 -23.30 19.81
C CYS A 438 -7.31 -23.39 21.06
N ASP A 439 -6.74 -23.87 22.18
CA ASP A 439 -7.48 -24.02 23.43
C ASP A 439 -7.92 -22.68 24.03
N LEU A 440 -7.16 -21.61 23.84
CA LEU A 440 -7.51 -20.27 24.33
C LEU A 440 -8.87 -19.85 23.79
N TYR A 441 -9.11 -20.05 22.48
CA TYR A 441 -10.39 -19.73 21.86
C TYR A 441 -11.48 -20.67 22.36
N ARG A 442 -11.21 -21.98 22.40
CA ARG A 442 -12.20 -22.98 22.85
C ARG A 442 -12.72 -22.62 24.23
N LEU A 443 -11.80 -22.48 25.17
CA LEU A 443 -12.11 -22.29 26.57
C LEU A 443 -12.69 -20.90 26.85
N TYR A 444 -12.21 -19.84 26.19
CA TYR A 444 -12.75 -18.50 26.38
C TYR A 444 -14.17 -18.38 25.81
N PHE A 445 -14.41 -18.80 24.57
CA PHE A 445 -15.71 -18.61 23.93
C PHE A 445 -16.79 -19.57 24.47
N LEU A 446 -16.44 -20.76 24.98
CA LEU A 446 -17.40 -21.61 25.71
C LEU A 446 -17.94 -20.96 26.99
N GLU A 447 -17.21 -20.04 27.59
CA GLU A 447 -17.65 -19.31 28.80
C GLU A 447 -18.50 -18.07 28.45
N GLN A 448 -18.36 -17.52 27.24
CA GLN A 448 -18.96 -16.24 26.84
C GLN A 448 -20.15 -16.36 25.87
N LEU A 449 -20.26 -17.48 25.13
CA LEU A 449 -21.30 -17.76 24.13
C LEU A 449 -22.19 -18.91 24.61
#